data_AF-A0A3D5ZKS4-F1
#
_entry.id   AF-A0A3D5ZKS4-F1
#
_cell.length_a   1.000
_cell.length_b   1.000
_cell.length_c   1.000
_cell.angle_alpha   90.00
_cell.angle_beta   90.00
_cell.angle_gamma   90.00
#
_symmetry.space_group_name_H-M   'P 1'
#
loop_
_entity.id
_entity.type
_entity.pdbx_description
1 polymer ?
#
loop_
_entity_poly.entity_id
_entity_poly.type
_entity_poly.pdbx_seq_one_letter_code
_entity_poly.pdbx_strand_id
1 'polypeptide(L)'
;NIFIFGMNADEVAETWAKGYNSMDYYFKNPRLRVVVDELNNGFAGETFEGVSNYLLRSNGMADPYMCFADFADYVATADRMDKAYRDVDEWNRMSLKNISEAGRFSADRAVREYATKIWHMN
;
A
#
# COMPACT_ATOMS: atom_id res chain seq x y z
N ASN A 1 -16.62 3.56 1.94
CA ASN A 1 -16.00 3.66 3.28
C ASN A 1 -14.66 2.96 3.24
N ILE A 2 -13.70 3.56 2.55
CA ILE A 2 -12.39 2.97 2.32
C ILE A 2 -11.40 4.11 2.10
N PHE A 3 -10.15 3.89 2.50
CA PHE A 3 -9.06 4.83 2.34
C PHE A 3 -8.12 4.32 1.25
N ILE A 4 -8.38 4.69 0.00
CA ILE A 4 -7.51 4.37 -1.14
C ILE A 4 -6.36 5.39 -1.19
N PHE A 5 -5.17 4.91 -1.51
CA PHE A 5 -3.95 5.70 -1.64
C PHE A 5 -3.02 5.07 -2.67
N GLY A 6 -1.98 5.83 -3.04
CA GLY A 6 -0.92 5.38 -3.92
C GLY A 6 -1.32 5.33 -5.38
N MET A 7 -0.36 4.91 -6.20
CA MET A 7 -0.52 4.80 -7.65
C MET A 7 -1.50 3.70 -8.04
N ASN A 8 -2.25 3.94 -9.11
CA ASN A 8 -2.97 2.89 -9.81
C ASN A 8 -2.04 2.07 -10.72
N ALA A 9 -2.56 0.97 -11.29
CA ALA A 9 -1.75 0.05 -12.09
C ALA A 9 -1.13 0.69 -13.35
N ASP A 10 -1.83 1.63 -13.99
CA ASP A 10 -1.33 2.32 -15.16
C ASP A 10 -0.22 3.33 -14.78
N GLU A 11 -0.39 4.04 -13.66
CA GLU A 11 0.63 4.95 -13.11
C GLU A 11 1.90 4.19 -12.69
N VAL A 12 1.77 3.00 -12.11
CA VAL A 12 2.90 2.10 -11.82
C VAL A 12 3.64 1.74 -13.10
N ALA A 13 2.92 1.30 -14.14
CA ALA A 13 3.52 0.92 -15.42
C ALA A 13 4.21 2.11 -16.10
N GLU A 14 3.61 3.29 -16.06
CA GLU A 14 4.19 4.51 -16.62
C GLU A 14 5.45 4.95 -15.86
N THR A 15 5.41 4.93 -14.52
CA THR A 15 6.55 5.29 -13.67
C THR A 15 7.72 4.35 -13.92
N TRP A 16 7.43 3.06 -14.12
CA TRP A 16 8.40 2.06 -14.53
C TRP A 16 9.03 2.39 -15.89
N ALA A 17 8.20 2.66 -16.89
CA ALA A 17 8.66 3.00 -18.24
C ALA A 17 9.52 4.28 -18.29
N LYS A 18 9.28 5.23 -17.36
CA LYS A 18 10.06 6.46 -17.22
C LYS A 18 11.41 6.26 -16.53
N GLY A 19 11.72 5.07 -16.03
CA GLY A 19 12.98 4.77 -15.34
C GLY A 19 12.94 5.16 -13.88
N TYR A 20 12.01 4.57 -13.12
CA TYR A 20 11.91 4.75 -11.67
C TYR A 20 13.26 4.66 -10.95
N ASN A 21 13.52 5.62 -10.07
CA ASN A 21 14.71 5.67 -9.24
C ASN A 21 14.32 6.06 -7.80
N SER A 22 14.45 5.12 -6.87
CA SER A 22 14.10 5.32 -5.45
C SER A 22 14.93 6.42 -4.78
N MET A 23 16.16 6.67 -5.24
CA MET A 23 17.02 7.74 -4.72
C MET A 23 16.39 9.12 -4.91
N ASP A 24 15.65 9.35 -6.00
CA ASP A 24 15.00 10.63 -6.25
C ASP A 24 13.93 10.92 -5.18
N TYR A 25 13.17 9.90 -4.78
CA TYR A 25 12.15 10.01 -3.75
C TYR A 25 12.78 10.20 -2.37
N TYR A 26 13.85 9.45 -2.07
CA TYR A 26 14.61 9.60 -0.84
C TYR A 26 15.14 11.03 -0.67
N PHE A 27 15.68 11.66 -1.71
CA PHE A 27 16.17 13.05 -1.61
C PHE A 27 15.06 14.10 -1.61
N LYS A 28 13.94 13.86 -2.28
CA LYS A 28 12.82 14.82 -2.37
C LYS A 28 11.94 14.85 -1.12
N ASN A 29 11.87 13.77 -0.35
CA ASN A 29 11.01 13.67 0.83
C ASN A 29 11.84 13.61 2.13
N PRO A 30 11.95 14.72 2.89
CA PRO A 30 12.74 14.76 4.12
C PRO A 30 12.27 13.76 5.18
N ARG A 31 10.95 13.52 5.29
CA ARG A 31 10.39 12.57 6.25
C ARG A 31 10.78 11.14 5.90
N LEU A 32 10.68 10.79 4.62
CA LEU A 32 11.13 9.49 4.12
C LEU A 32 12.62 9.29 4.41
N ARG A 33 13.45 10.30 4.11
CA ARG A 33 14.89 10.24 4.36
C ARG A 33 15.21 9.95 5.83
N VAL A 34 14.59 10.67 6.77
CA VAL A 34 14.80 10.40 8.21
C VAL A 34 14.46 8.95 8.55
N VAL A 35 13.29 8.46 8.10
CA VAL A 35 12.88 7.08 8.38
C VAL A 35 13.89 6.06 7.84
N VAL A 36 14.38 6.26 6.62
CA VAL A 36 15.35 5.36 5.98
C VAL A 36 16.73 5.45 6.63
N ASP A 37 17.15 6.64 7.05
CA ASP A 37 18.42 6.84 7.76
C ASP A 37 18.37 6.16 9.14
N GLU A 38 17.23 6.23 9.83
CA GLU A 38 17.05 5.53 11.12
C GLU A 38 17.05 4.01 11.00
N LEU A 39 16.70 3.42 9.84
CA LEU A 39 16.91 1.98 9.63
C LEU A 39 18.39 1.60 9.74
N ASN A 40 19.30 2.50 9.36
CA ASN A 40 20.75 2.27 9.47
C ASN A 40 21.27 2.55 10.88
N ASN A 41 20.77 3.60 11.54
CA ASN A 41 21.13 3.89 12.93
C ASN A 41 20.64 2.80 13.89
N GLY A 42 19.51 2.19 13.57
CA GLY A 42 18.92 1.07 14.28
C GLY A 42 17.96 1.48 15.40
N PHE A 43 17.18 0.50 15.85
CA PHE A 43 16.22 0.63 16.93
C PHE A 43 16.57 -0.35 18.04
N ALA A 44 16.67 0.14 19.28
CA ALA A 44 17.00 -0.68 20.45
C ALA A 44 18.29 -1.52 20.30
N GLY A 45 19.27 -1.01 19.54
CA GLY A 45 20.56 -1.67 19.30
C GLY A 45 20.61 -2.56 18.05
N GLU A 46 19.50 -2.74 17.35
CA GLU A 46 19.42 -3.55 16.13
C GLU A 46 19.29 -2.68 14.89
N THR A 47 20.12 -2.94 13.88
CA THR A 47 20.09 -2.21 12.60
C THR A 47 19.31 -3.00 11.55
N PHE A 48 18.71 -2.26 10.62
CA PHE A 48 17.89 -2.79 9.53
C PHE A 48 18.50 -2.43 8.17
N GLU A 49 19.83 -2.45 8.08
CA GLU A 49 20.59 -2.08 6.88
C GLU A 49 20.17 -2.91 5.65
N GLY A 50 19.77 -4.17 5.85
CA GLY A 50 19.25 -5.01 4.76
C GLY A 50 18.01 -4.40 4.08
N VAL A 51 17.14 -3.73 4.84
CA VAL A 51 15.93 -3.08 4.33
C VAL A 51 16.29 -1.80 3.60
N SER A 52 17.12 -0.94 4.19
CA SER A 52 17.56 0.30 3.55
C SER A 52 18.36 0.00 2.26
N ASN A 53 19.21 -1.04 2.27
CA ASN A 53 19.95 -1.50 1.09
C ASN A 53 19.02 -2.04 0.01
N TYR A 54 17.98 -2.83 0.36
CA TYR A 54 16.99 -3.27 -0.62
C TYR A 54 16.27 -2.09 -1.30
N LEU A 55 15.96 -1.05 -0.53
CA LEU A 55 15.21 0.11 -1.00
C LEU A 55 16.08 1.13 -1.77
N LEU A 56 17.37 1.25 -1.45
CA LEU A 56 18.26 2.27 -2.04
C LEU A 56 19.36 1.72 -2.96
N ARG A 57 19.83 0.49 -2.74
CA ARG A 57 21.13 0.00 -3.26
C ARG A 57 21.13 -1.45 -3.75
N SER A 58 19.97 -2.08 -3.92
CA SER A 58 19.86 -3.50 -4.31
C SER A 58 20.68 -3.81 -5.58
N ASN A 59 21.31 -4.99 -5.63
CA ASN A 59 22.07 -5.46 -6.78
C ASN A 59 21.12 -5.77 -7.95
N GLY A 60 20.80 -4.73 -8.72
CA GLY A 60 19.79 -4.74 -9.77
C GLY A 60 18.87 -3.54 -9.61
N MET A 61 17.59 -3.81 -9.33
CA MET A 61 16.58 -2.78 -9.08
C MET A 61 16.42 -2.53 -7.58
N ALA A 62 16.68 -1.31 -7.13
CA ALA A 62 16.28 -0.86 -5.81
C ALA A 62 14.77 -0.54 -5.78
N ASP A 63 14.08 -0.96 -4.72
CA ASP A 63 12.65 -0.73 -4.50
C ASP A 63 11.74 -1.06 -5.72
N PRO A 64 11.71 -2.33 -6.18
CA PRO A 64 10.92 -2.74 -7.35
C PRO A 64 9.40 -2.66 -7.14
N TYR A 65 8.93 -2.46 -5.91
CA TYR A 65 7.51 -2.28 -5.63
C TYR A 65 7.12 -0.82 -5.45
N MET A 66 8.05 0.11 -5.71
CA MET A 66 7.83 1.57 -5.64
C MET A 66 7.30 2.04 -4.28
N CYS A 67 7.74 1.39 -3.19
CA CYS A 67 7.35 1.73 -1.84
C CYS A 67 7.61 3.22 -1.53
N PHE A 68 8.70 3.78 -2.06
CA PHE A 68 9.03 5.20 -1.84
C PHE A 68 8.16 6.16 -2.64
N ALA A 69 7.62 5.73 -3.79
CA ALA A 69 6.68 6.55 -4.55
C ALA A 69 5.35 6.73 -3.79
N ASP A 70 4.85 5.65 -3.18
CA ASP A 70 3.57 5.67 -2.45
C ASP A 70 3.70 6.16 -1.01
N PHE A 71 4.92 6.33 -0.47
CA PHE A 71 5.15 6.63 0.94
C PHE A 71 4.41 7.88 1.43
N ALA A 72 4.45 8.98 0.67
CA ALA A 72 3.81 10.23 1.08
C ALA A 72 2.29 10.10 1.14
N ASP A 73 1.70 9.45 0.14
CA ASP A 73 0.25 9.22 0.05
C ASP A 73 -0.23 8.25 1.12
N TYR A 74 0.55 7.21 1.40
CA TYR A 74 0.30 6.28 2.49
C TYR A 74 0.24 7.03 3.83
N VAL A 75 1.26 7.84 4.13
CA VAL A 75 1.34 8.62 5.37
C VAL A 75 0.16 9.59 5.50
N ALA A 76 -0.14 10.37 4.46
CA ALA A 76 -1.25 11.31 4.47
C ALA A 76 -2.60 10.60 4.63
N THR A 77 -2.73 9.39 4.08
CA THR A 77 -3.94 8.58 4.19
C THR A 77 -4.08 7.93 5.57
N ALA A 78 -2.98 7.47 6.17
CA ALA A 78 -2.94 7.01 7.54
C ALA A 78 -3.36 8.12 8.52
N ASP A 79 -2.90 9.36 8.31
CA ASP A 79 -3.31 10.51 9.12
C ASP A 79 -4.82 10.81 8.98
N ARG A 80 -5.41 10.63 7.79
CA ARG A 80 -6.86 10.73 7.58
C ARG A 80 -7.62 9.61 8.28
N MET A 81 -7.12 8.38 8.19
CA MET A 81 -7.71 7.22 8.86
C MET A 81 -7.69 7.40 10.38
N ASP A 82 -6.57 7.85 10.97
CA ASP A 82 -6.46 8.08 12.41
C ASP A 82 -7.43 9.15 12.89
N LYS A 83 -7.60 10.24 12.13
CA LYS A 83 -8.63 11.26 12.42
C LYS A 83 -10.04 10.68 12.39
N ALA A 84 -10.37 9.88 11.37
CA ALA A 84 -11.67 9.25 11.24
C ALA A 84 -11.93 8.22 12.36
N TYR A 85 -10.90 7.49 12.79
CA TYR A 85 -11.02 6.50 13.86
C TYR A 85 -11.40 7.11 15.21
N ARG A 86 -11.01 8.37 15.47
CA ARG A 86 -11.37 9.10 16.69
C ARG A 86 -12.85 9.50 16.73
N ASP A 87 -13.51 9.57 15.57
CA ASP A 87 -14.96 9.74 15.48
C ASP A 87 -15.62 8.36 15.42
N VAL A 88 -16.02 7.86 16.60
CA VAL A 88 -16.56 6.50 16.76
C VAL A 88 -17.84 6.31 15.96
N ASP A 89 -18.71 7.33 15.86
CA ASP A 89 -19.98 7.22 15.17
C ASP A 89 -19.76 7.14 13.66
N GLU A 90 -18.91 8.00 13.11
CA GLU A 90 -18.55 7.94 11.69
C GLU A 90 -17.82 6.64 11.34
N TRP A 91 -16.88 6.20 12.18
CA TRP A 91 -16.16 4.93 11.99
C TRP A 91 -17.10 3.72 11.96
N ASN A 92 -18.09 3.68 12.86
CA ASN A 92 -19.08 2.62 12.90
C ASN A 92 -20.00 2.65 11.68
N ARG A 93 -20.43 3.84 11.24
CA ARG A 93 -21.23 4.01 10.02
C ARG A 93 -20.48 3.53 8.78
N MET A 94 -19.19 3.88 8.68
CA MET A 94 -18.29 3.41 7.64
C MET A 94 -18.19 1.88 7.62
N SER A 95 -18.00 1.27 8.79
CA SER A 95 -17.89 -0.17 8.97
C SER A 95 -19.17 -0.91 8.60
N LEU A 96 -20.32 -0.43 9.08
CA LEU A 96 -21.63 -1.04 8.80
C LEU A 96 -21.94 -1.04 7.30
N LYS A 97 -21.65 0.06 6.61
CA LYS A 97 -21.87 0.13 5.15
C LYS A 97 -20.97 -0.87 4.41
N ASN A 98 -19.72 -1.06 4.84
CA ASN A 98 -18.86 -2.11 4.27
C ASN A 98 -19.43 -3.52 4.50
N ILE A 99 -19.92 -3.82 5.71
CA ILE A 99 -20.57 -5.10 6.02
C ILE A 99 -21.78 -5.33 5.10
N SER A 100 -22.63 -4.31 4.92
CA SER A 100 -23.84 -4.42 4.10
C SER A 100 -23.54 -4.63 2.60
N GLU A 101 -22.41 -4.13 2.11
CA GLU A 101 -22.01 -4.21 0.70
C GLU A 101 -21.09 -5.41 0.40
N ALA A 102 -20.59 -6.11 1.43
CA ALA A 102 -19.62 -7.20 1.31
C ALA A 102 -20.19 -8.51 0.72
N GLY A 103 -21.51 -8.65 0.57
CA GLY A 103 -22.15 -9.88 0.09
C GLY A 103 -21.64 -10.36 -1.28
N ARG A 104 -21.16 -9.44 -2.13
CA ARG A 104 -20.52 -9.78 -3.40
C ARG A 104 -19.25 -10.61 -3.22
N PHE A 105 -18.59 -10.60 -2.07
CA PHE A 105 -17.37 -11.39 -1.86
C PHE A 105 -17.63 -12.81 -1.32
N SER A 106 -18.90 -13.24 -1.25
CA SER A 106 -19.24 -14.61 -0.84
C SER A 106 -18.63 -15.68 -1.76
N ALA A 107 -18.06 -16.72 -1.14
CA ALA A 107 -17.55 -17.89 -1.84
C ALA A 107 -18.67 -18.65 -2.57
N ASP A 108 -19.88 -18.73 -2.00
CA ASP A 108 -21.03 -19.41 -2.64
C ASP A 108 -21.37 -18.78 -4.00
N ARG A 109 -21.28 -17.45 -4.08
CA ARG A 109 -21.45 -16.74 -5.34
C ARG A 109 -20.35 -17.13 -6.33
N ALA A 110 -19.08 -17.17 -5.90
CA ALA A 110 -17.98 -17.55 -6.77
C ALA A 110 -18.14 -19.00 -7.28
N VAL A 111 -18.46 -19.96 -6.40
CA VAL A 111 -18.73 -21.36 -6.77
C VAL A 111 -19.87 -21.45 -7.76
N ARG A 112 -20.97 -20.73 -7.54
CA ARG A 112 -22.10 -20.70 -8.49
C ARG A 112 -21.68 -20.13 -9.85
N GLU A 113 -20.90 -19.06 -9.87
CA GLU A 113 -20.38 -18.49 -11.12
C GLU A 113 -19.48 -19.49 -11.87
N TYR A 114 -18.62 -20.23 -11.18
CA TYR A 114 -17.81 -21.29 -11.77
C TYR A 114 -18.67 -22.45 -12.29
N ALA A 115 -19.62 -22.92 -11.50
CA ALA A 115 -20.53 -24.01 -11.86
C ALA A 115 -21.28 -23.71 -13.15
N THR A 116 -21.84 -22.50 -13.27
CA THR A 116 -22.61 -22.09 -14.46
C THR A 116 -21.71 -21.76 -15.66
N LYS A 117 -20.63 -20.99 -15.47
CA LYS A 117 -19.84 -20.42 -16.59
C LYS A 117 -18.75 -21.35 -17.11
N ILE A 118 -18.23 -22.25 -16.28
CA ILE A 118 -17.06 -23.06 -16.60
C ILE A 118 -17.41 -24.56 -16.55
N TRP A 119 -18.05 -25.03 -15.48
CA TRP A 119 -18.36 -26.46 -15.33
C TRP A 119 -19.64 -26.89 -16.06
N HIS A 120 -20.47 -25.93 -16.47
CA HIS A 120 -21.76 -26.15 -17.13
C HIS A 120 -22.68 -27.09 -16.33
N MET A 121 -22.62 -26.98 -15.01
CA MET A 121 -23.49 -27.70 -14.08
C MET A 121 -24.67 -26.80 -13.76
N ASN A 122 -25.87 -27.30 -14.02
CA ASN A 122 -27.15 -26.65 -13.68
C ASN A 122 -27.70 -27.24 -12.39
#